data_AF-A0A453NN74-F1
#
_entry.id   AF-A0A453NN74-F1
#
_cell.length_a   1.000
_cell.length_b   1.000
_cell.length_c   1.000
_cell.angle_alpha   90.00
_cell.angle_beta   90.00
_cell.angle_gamma   90.00
#
_symmetry.space_group_name_H-M   'P 1'
#
loop_
_entity.id
_entity.type
_entity.pdbx_description
1 polymer ?
#
loop_
_entity_poly.entity_id
_entity_poly.type
_entity_poly.pdbx_seq_one_letter_code
_entity_poly.pdbx_strand_id
1 'polypeptide(L)'
;PSPSTPTSCSCMILLLFMCFNSYPLSQVFDQTNPLTQTVHGRKVSCLGPGGLTGRTASFRRRDIHPSHYGRICPIDTSEGINVGLTGSLAIHARIDHLWGSIESPFYEISAEKAKEKKERQVVYLSPNRDEYYMIAAHEILCP
;
A
#
# COMPACT_ATOMS: atom_id res chain seq x y z
N PRO A 1 -41.47 25.08 20.76
CA PRO A 1 -41.30 24.40 19.46
C PRO A 1 -40.00 24.87 18.79
N SER A 2 -38.87 24.28 19.19
CA SER A 2 -37.53 24.61 18.72
C SER A 2 -37.19 23.89 17.40
N PRO A 3 -36.26 24.42 16.58
CA PRO A 3 -36.29 24.26 15.13
C PRO A 3 -35.66 22.95 14.69
N SER A 4 -36.40 22.11 13.96
CA SER A 4 -35.82 21.08 13.10
C SER A 4 -35.25 21.77 11.86
N THR A 5 -33.98 22.17 11.91
CA THR A 5 -33.23 22.50 10.69
C THR A 5 -33.28 21.27 9.78
N PRO A 6 -33.80 21.37 8.55
CA PRO A 6 -33.74 20.25 7.63
C PRO A 6 -32.28 20.14 7.17
N THR A 7 -31.47 19.35 7.87
CA THR A 7 -30.27 18.79 7.28
C THR A 7 -30.74 17.95 6.10
N SER A 8 -30.64 18.53 4.90
CA SER A 8 -31.11 17.91 3.66
C SER A 8 -30.30 16.64 3.40
N CYS A 9 -30.83 15.47 3.81
CA CYS A 9 -30.30 14.15 3.44
C CYS A 9 -30.05 14.05 1.93
N SER A 10 -30.83 14.77 1.12
CA SER A 10 -30.69 14.84 -0.34
C SER A 10 -29.31 15.34 -0.78
N CYS A 11 -28.71 16.31 -0.07
CA CYS A 11 -27.36 16.79 -0.40
C CYS A 11 -26.29 15.73 -0.11
N MET A 12 -26.45 14.98 0.99
CA MET A 12 -25.52 13.90 1.36
C MET A 12 -25.59 12.74 0.37
N ILE A 13 -26.80 12.34 -0.04
CA ILE A 13 -26.99 11.29 -1.05
C ILE A 13 -26.37 11.70 -2.39
N LEU A 14 -26.59 12.94 -2.82
CA LEU A 14 -26.02 13.44 -4.07
C LEU A 14 -24.49 13.44 -4.03
N LEU A 15 -23.89 13.90 -2.93
CA LEU A 15 -22.43 13.93 -2.77
C LEU A 15 -21.83 12.53 -2.77
N LEU A 16 -22.48 11.57 -2.10
CA LEU A 16 -22.08 10.16 -2.12
C LEU A 16 -22.15 9.58 -3.54
N PHE A 17 -23.26 9.82 -4.24
CA PHE A 17 -23.46 9.33 -5.61
C PHE A 17 -22.42 9.89 -6.59
N MET A 18 -22.11 11.18 -6.48
CA MET A 18 -21.08 11.81 -7.31
C MET A 18 -19.68 11.25 -7.02
N CYS A 19 -19.38 10.96 -5.75
CA CYS A 19 -18.10 10.37 -5.36
C CYS A 19 -17.92 8.97 -5.98
N PHE A 20 -18.92 8.09 -5.89
CA PHE A 20 -18.78 6.74 -6.43
C PHE A 20 -18.85 6.65 -7.96
N ASN A 21 -19.56 7.56 -8.64
CA ASN A 21 -19.69 7.48 -10.10
C ASN A 21 -18.61 8.23 -10.88
N SER A 22 -18.07 9.33 -10.35
CA SER A 22 -17.23 10.24 -11.14
C SER A 22 -15.83 10.43 -10.59
N TYR A 23 -15.53 9.90 -9.41
CA TYR A 23 -14.22 10.09 -8.81
C TYR A 23 -13.18 9.16 -9.46
N PRO A 24 -11.97 9.65 -9.81
CA PRO A 24 -10.99 8.88 -10.57
C PRO A 24 -10.44 7.63 -9.85
N LEU A 25 -10.63 7.54 -8.53
CA LEU A 25 -10.28 6.35 -7.74
C LEU A 25 -11.40 5.29 -7.72
N SER A 26 -12.62 5.65 -8.10
CA SER A 26 -13.74 4.70 -8.21
C SER A 26 -13.70 4.03 -9.57
N GLN A 27 -12.96 2.93 -9.65
CA GLN A 27 -12.74 2.20 -10.89
C GLN A 27 -13.72 1.03 -11.02
N VAL A 28 -14.09 0.72 -12.27
CA VAL A 28 -14.79 -0.53 -12.56
C VAL A 28 -13.87 -1.69 -12.24
N PHE A 29 -14.37 -2.59 -11.41
CA PHE A 29 -13.60 -3.70 -10.88
C PHE A 29 -13.34 -4.75 -11.96
N ASP A 30 -12.09 -5.19 -12.10
CA ASP A 30 -11.70 -6.22 -13.07
C ASP A 30 -12.08 -7.61 -12.55
N GLN A 31 -13.02 -8.25 -13.24
CA GLN A 31 -13.57 -9.58 -12.90
C GLN A 31 -13.18 -10.66 -13.90
N THR A 32 -12.11 -10.46 -14.67
CA THR A 32 -11.66 -11.44 -15.67
C THR A 32 -11.33 -12.80 -15.05
N ASN A 33 -10.68 -12.81 -13.87
CA ASN A 33 -10.38 -14.04 -13.13
C ASN A 33 -10.17 -13.72 -11.62
N PRO A 34 -10.19 -14.71 -10.70
CA PRO A 34 -10.06 -14.43 -9.27
C PRO A 34 -8.71 -13.82 -8.87
N LEU A 35 -7.65 -14.05 -9.67
CA LEU A 35 -6.34 -13.46 -9.42
C LEU A 35 -6.32 -11.98 -9.79
N THR A 36 -6.86 -11.59 -10.96
CA THR A 36 -6.96 -10.19 -11.38
C THR A 36 -7.85 -9.41 -10.44
N GLN A 37 -8.92 -10.04 -9.94
CA GLN A 37 -9.77 -9.49 -8.91
C GLN A 37 -8.98 -9.12 -7.63
N THR A 38 -8.13 -10.04 -7.19
CA THR A 38 -7.28 -9.85 -5.99
C THR A 38 -6.22 -8.77 -6.22
N VAL A 39 -5.57 -8.78 -7.40
CA VAL A 39 -4.56 -7.78 -7.76
C VAL A 39 -5.18 -6.39 -7.86
N HIS A 40 -6.32 -6.25 -8.54
CA HIS A 40 -7.04 -4.98 -8.68
C HIS A 40 -7.46 -4.43 -7.31
N GLY A 41 -7.95 -5.29 -6.41
CA GLY A 41 -8.30 -4.88 -5.04
C GLY A 41 -7.10 -4.48 -4.17
N ARG A 42 -5.88 -4.93 -4.51
CA ARG A 42 -4.63 -4.61 -3.80
C ARG A 42 -3.80 -3.52 -4.50
N LYS A 43 -4.37 -2.88 -5.51
CA LYS A 43 -3.72 -1.86 -6.32
C LYS A 43 -3.63 -0.54 -5.55
N VAL A 44 -2.44 0.07 -5.57
CA VAL A 44 -2.14 1.38 -4.98
C VAL A 44 -1.85 2.38 -6.09
N SER A 45 -2.36 3.60 -5.91
CA SER A 45 -2.23 4.69 -6.88
C SER A 45 -1.83 5.98 -6.18
N CYS A 46 -0.81 6.64 -6.71
CA CYS A 46 -0.47 8.02 -6.33
C CYS A 46 -1.28 9.05 -7.12
N LEU A 47 -2.09 8.61 -8.09
CA LEU A 47 -2.92 9.48 -8.94
C LEU A 47 -4.23 9.81 -8.24
N GLY A 48 -4.63 11.08 -8.28
CA GLY A 48 -5.88 11.53 -7.70
C GLY A 48 -5.84 13.02 -7.35
N PRO A 49 -6.97 13.61 -6.92
CA PRO A 49 -6.97 14.99 -6.43
C PRO A 49 -6.11 15.11 -5.17
N GLY A 50 -5.21 16.09 -5.15
CA GLY A 50 -4.19 16.23 -4.11
C GLY A 50 -2.97 15.30 -4.26
N GLY A 51 -3.00 14.38 -5.22
CA GLY A 51 -1.91 13.47 -5.54
C GLY A 51 -1.05 13.93 -6.71
N LEU A 52 -0.38 12.96 -7.33
CA LEU A 52 0.43 13.15 -8.52
C LEU A 52 -0.41 13.06 -9.79
N THR A 53 0.09 13.67 -10.87
CA THR A 53 -0.43 13.46 -12.21
C THR A 53 0.65 12.82 -13.08
N GLY A 54 0.26 11.91 -13.97
CA GLY A 54 1.18 11.17 -14.83
C GLY A 54 2.10 12.06 -15.68
N ARG A 55 1.68 13.28 -16.02
CA ARG A 55 2.47 14.24 -16.78
C ARG A 55 3.42 15.10 -15.93
N THR A 56 3.08 15.33 -14.66
CA THR A 56 3.79 16.26 -13.77
C THR A 56 4.71 15.53 -12.78
N ALA A 57 4.54 14.22 -12.61
CA ALA A 57 5.36 13.45 -11.71
C ALA A 57 6.82 13.39 -12.19
N SER A 58 7.74 13.86 -11.34
CA SER A 58 9.17 13.84 -11.59
C SER A 58 9.74 12.41 -11.57
N PHE A 59 10.89 12.23 -12.21
CA PHE A 59 11.59 10.96 -12.32
C PHE A 59 11.80 10.27 -10.96
N ARG A 60 12.33 11.01 -9.96
CA ARG A 60 12.59 10.50 -8.61
C ARG A 60 11.37 9.91 -7.89
N ARG A 61 10.15 10.35 -8.25
CA ARG A 61 8.91 9.80 -7.64
C ARG A 61 8.41 8.53 -8.34
N ARG A 62 8.95 8.22 -9.53
CA ARG A 62 8.66 6.98 -10.28
C ARG A 62 9.68 5.88 -9.99
N ASP A 63 10.86 6.26 -9.51
CA ASP A 63 11.92 5.32 -9.17
C ASP A 63 11.53 4.42 -7.98
N ILE A 64 12.05 3.20 -8.01
CA ILE A 64 11.87 2.24 -6.92
C ILE A 64 12.83 2.62 -5.79
N HIS A 65 12.28 3.01 -4.64
CA HIS A 65 13.08 3.28 -3.46
C HIS A 65 13.38 1.99 -2.68
N PRO A 66 14.54 1.84 -2.02
CA PRO A 66 14.86 0.67 -1.20
C PRO A 66 13.78 0.35 -0.14
N SER A 67 13.13 1.38 0.41
CA SER A 67 12.03 1.19 1.37
C SER A 67 10.81 0.49 0.78
N HIS A 68 10.69 0.35 -0.54
CA HIS A 68 9.59 -0.41 -1.16
C HIS A 68 9.74 -1.92 -0.94
N TYR A 69 10.93 -2.39 -0.55
CA TYR A 69 11.20 -3.80 -0.35
C TYR A 69 10.21 -4.43 0.65
N GLY A 70 9.55 -5.52 0.22
CA GLY A 70 8.54 -6.21 1.02
C GLY A 70 7.20 -5.46 1.21
N ARG A 71 7.06 -4.26 0.65
CA ARG A 71 5.89 -3.38 0.83
C ARG A 71 5.12 -3.13 -0.46
N ILE A 72 5.81 -2.71 -1.51
CA ILE A 72 5.24 -2.44 -2.84
C ILE A 72 5.94 -3.34 -3.85
N CYS A 73 5.17 -3.94 -4.75
CA CYS A 73 5.72 -4.76 -5.83
C CYS A 73 6.47 -3.86 -6.84
N PRO A 74 7.78 -4.07 -7.08
CA PRO A 74 8.53 -3.28 -8.05
C PRO A 74 8.22 -3.65 -9.51
N ILE A 75 7.60 -4.81 -9.74
CA ILE A 75 7.35 -5.37 -11.08
C ILE A 75 5.95 -5.00 -11.57
N ASP A 76 4.96 -5.12 -10.67
CA ASP A 76 3.56 -4.87 -11.01
C ASP A 76 3.29 -3.36 -10.99
N THR A 77 3.62 -2.70 -12.09
CA THR A 77 3.36 -1.28 -12.35
C THR A 77 2.70 -1.10 -13.71
N SER A 78 1.88 -0.06 -13.86
CA SER A 78 1.27 0.25 -15.15
C SER A 78 2.31 0.69 -16.17
N GLU A 79 2.10 0.35 -17.43
CA GLU A 79 2.97 0.80 -18.53
C GLU A 79 2.66 2.25 -18.97
N GLY A 80 3.59 2.87 -19.70
CA GLY A 80 3.42 4.17 -20.33
C GLY A 80 3.51 5.36 -19.35
N ILE A 81 2.61 6.34 -19.49
CA ILE A 81 2.67 7.64 -18.78
C ILE A 81 2.57 7.47 -17.25
N ASN A 82 1.90 6.41 -16.79
CA ASN A 82 1.63 6.16 -15.38
C ASN A 82 2.66 5.23 -14.71
N VAL A 83 3.74 4.86 -15.41
CA VAL A 83 4.81 4.01 -14.87
C VAL A 83 5.36 4.56 -13.56
N GLY A 84 5.47 3.69 -12.56
CA GLY A 84 5.94 4.02 -11.21
C GLY A 84 4.95 4.81 -10.34
N LEU A 85 3.78 5.20 -10.87
CA LEU A 85 2.75 5.95 -10.11
C LEU A 85 1.58 5.09 -9.67
N THR A 86 1.47 3.91 -10.27
CA THR A 86 0.48 2.90 -9.93
C THR A 86 1.18 1.57 -9.84
N GLY A 87 0.86 0.80 -8.81
CA GLY A 87 1.38 -0.54 -8.64
C GLY A 87 0.56 -1.33 -7.63
N SER A 88 1.11 -2.43 -7.13
CA SER A 88 0.39 -3.31 -6.20
C SER A 88 1.15 -3.50 -4.89
N LEU A 89 0.41 -3.76 -3.82
CA LEU A 89 1.00 -4.14 -2.53
C LEU A 89 1.71 -5.49 -2.64
N ALA A 90 2.83 -5.63 -1.93
CA ALA A 90 3.50 -6.91 -1.80
C ALA A 90 2.62 -7.94 -1.06
N ILE A 91 2.94 -9.23 -1.19
CA ILE A 91 2.11 -10.35 -0.73
C ILE A 91 1.81 -10.26 0.76
N HIS A 92 2.84 -10.01 1.58
CA HIS A 92 2.72 -9.98 3.03
C HIS A 92 2.65 -8.56 3.62
N ALA A 93 2.57 -7.53 2.77
CA ALA A 93 2.46 -6.16 3.22
C ALA A 93 1.12 -5.93 3.94
N ARG A 94 1.18 -5.17 5.04
CA ARG A 94 0.01 -4.76 5.82
C ARG A 94 -0.01 -3.24 5.96
N ILE A 95 -1.18 -2.68 6.21
CA ILE A 95 -1.35 -1.26 6.48
C ILE A 95 -1.59 -1.11 7.97
N ASP A 96 -0.78 -0.28 8.64
CA ASP A 96 -0.94 0.04 10.04
C ASP A 96 -2.26 0.80 10.28
N HIS A 97 -2.96 0.45 11.35
CA HIS A 97 -4.29 1.02 11.64
C HIS A 97 -4.24 2.43 12.22
N LEU A 98 -3.13 2.83 12.86
CA LEU A 98 -3.02 4.13 13.52
C LEU A 98 -2.54 5.21 12.56
N TRP A 99 -1.53 4.91 11.75
CA TRP A 99 -0.85 5.88 10.90
C TRP A 99 -1.00 5.61 9.40
N GLY A 100 -1.58 4.47 9.01
CA GLY A 100 -1.75 4.12 7.59
C GLY A 100 -0.44 3.80 6.87
N SER A 101 0.66 3.55 7.60
CA SER A 101 1.93 3.17 6.99
C SER A 101 1.91 1.73 6.49
N ILE A 102 2.57 1.47 5.36
CA ILE A 102 2.73 0.10 4.84
C ILE A 102 3.88 -0.58 5.57
N GLU A 103 3.59 -1.67 6.25
CA GLU A 103 4.56 -2.45 7.01
C GLU A 103 4.86 -3.77 6.30
N SER A 104 6.12 -4.21 6.41
CA SER A 104 6.57 -5.51 5.90
C SER A 104 6.93 -6.41 7.08
N PRO A 105 6.64 -7.72 7.01
CA PRO A 105 7.10 -8.67 8.01
C PRO A 105 8.58 -8.95 7.86
N PHE A 106 9.27 -9.04 9.00
CA PHE A 106 10.64 -9.48 9.14
C PHE A 106 10.74 -10.50 10.26
N TYR A 107 11.79 -11.30 10.24
CA TYR A 107 12.09 -12.21 11.34
C TYR A 107 13.12 -11.56 12.25
N GLU A 108 12.84 -11.56 13.55
CA GLU A 108 13.84 -11.16 14.54
C GLU A 108 14.92 -12.23 14.65
N ILE A 109 16.17 -11.84 14.45
CA ILE A 109 17.34 -12.70 14.59
C ILE A 109 18.11 -12.22 15.83
N SER A 110 18.22 -13.07 16.85
CA SER A 110 19.15 -12.86 17.95
C SER A 110 20.14 -14.02 18.05
N ALA A 111 21.40 -13.71 18.37
CA ALA A 111 22.47 -14.69 18.46
C ALA A 111 22.19 -15.81 19.48
N GLU A 112 21.36 -15.52 20.49
CA GLU A 112 20.91 -16.48 21.50
C GLU A 112 19.79 -17.39 20.98
N LYS A 113 18.79 -16.83 20.27
CA LYS A 113 17.65 -17.59 19.72
C LYS A 113 18.07 -18.50 18.55
N ALA A 114 19.13 -18.16 17.82
CA ALA A 114 19.67 -19.00 16.74
C ALA A 114 20.17 -20.37 17.23
N LYS A 115 20.71 -20.43 18.46
CA LYS A 115 21.25 -21.68 19.05
C LYS A 115 20.17 -22.65 19.52
N GLU A 116 18.98 -22.17 19.86
CA GLU A 116 17.94 -22.97 20.51
C GLU A 116 16.89 -23.60 19.57
N LYS A 117 16.99 -23.44 18.23
CA LYS A 117 15.90 -23.84 17.29
C LYS A 117 14.52 -23.34 17.76
N LYS A 118 14.45 -22.19 18.43
CA LYS A 118 13.18 -21.57 18.81
C LYS A 118 12.49 -20.99 17.57
N GLU A 119 11.17 -21.00 17.59
CA GLU A 119 10.33 -20.41 16.55
C GLU A 119 10.72 -18.94 16.33
N ARG A 120 10.93 -18.58 15.06
CA ARG A 120 11.29 -17.22 14.67
C ARG A 120 10.07 -16.32 14.80
N GLN A 121 10.18 -15.28 15.62
CA GLN A 121 9.11 -14.30 15.80
C GLN A 121 9.05 -13.38 14.58
N VAL A 122 7.84 -13.22 14.02
CA VAL A 122 7.57 -12.25 12.95
C VAL A 122 7.28 -10.89 13.56
N VAL A 123 8.00 -9.87 13.11
CA VAL A 123 7.83 -8.47 13.51
C VAL A 123 7.50 -7.66 12.25
N TYR A 124 6.47 -6.84 12.32
CA TYR A 124 6.13 -5.91 11.23
C TYR A 124 6.89 -4.60 11.44
N LEU A 125 7.62 -4.16 10.41
CA LEU A 125 8.41 -2.94 10.45
C LEU A 125 7.92 -1.94 9.42
N SER A 126 7.64 -0.72 9.89
CA SER A 126 7.38 0.44 9.06
C SER A 126 8.66 0.95 8.40
N PRO A 127 8.57 1.70 7.27
CA PRO A 127 9.74 2.19 6.54
C PRO A 127 10.69 3.02 7.41
N ASN A 128 10.14 3.78 8.36
CA ASN A 128 10.93 4.63 9.26
C ASN A 128 11.72 3.81 10.27
N ARG A 129 11.21 2.64 10.71
CA ARG A 129 11.91 1.78 11.66
C ARG A 129 12.96 0.90 10.98
N ASP A 130 12.72 0.56 9.72
CA ASP A 130 13.57 -0.29 8.88
C ASP A 130 15.03 0.18 8.87
N GLU A 131 15.24 1.49 8.76
CA GLU A 131 16.57 2.11 8.67
C GLU A 131 17.44 1.92 9.92
N TYR A 132 16.85 1.57 11.07
CA TYR A 132 17.57 1.37 12.32
C TYR A 132 18.03 -0.08 12.54
N TYR A 133 17.61 -1.03 11.70
CA TYR A 133 17.95 -2.43 11.84
C TYR A 133 18.87 -2.90 10.70
N MET A 134 19.78 -3.82 11.03
CA MET A 134 20.56 -4.53 10.02
C MET A 134 19.74 -5.69 9.48
N ILE A 135 19.29 -5.57 8.24
CA ILE A 135 18.43 -6.56 7.58
C ILE A 135 19.31 -7.54 6.80
N ALA A 136 19.13 -8.82 7.07
CA ALA A 136 19.74 -9.89 6.31
C ALA A 136 18.80 -10.39 5.20
N ALA A 137 19.37 -10.76 4.05
CA ALA A 137 18.63 -11.44 3.00
C ALA A 137 18.24 -12.85 3.46
N HIS A 138 17.11 -13.35 2.97
CA HIS A 138 16.60 -14.68 3.32
C HIS A 138 17.57 -15.83 3.05
N GLU A 139 18.44 -15.67 2.05
CA GLU A 139 19.42 -16.68 1.63
C GLU A 139 20.67 -16.73 2.52
N ILE A 140 20.86 -15.76 3.42
CA ILE A 140 21.97 -15.79 4.37
C ILE A 140 21.69 -16.91 5.37
N LEU A 141 22.36 -18.03 5.16
CA LEU A 141 22.51 -19.10 6.14
C LEU A 141 23.23 -18.48 7.35
N CYS A 142 22.49 -18.09 8.38
CA CYS A 142 23.10 -17.76 9.66
C CYS A 142 23.93 -18.98 10.11
N PRO A 143 25.25 -18.84 10.29
CA PRO A 143 26.10 -19.91 10.79
C PRO A 143 25.76 -20.30 12.23
#